data_AF-A0A9J7IVS2-F1
#
_entry.id   AF-A0A9J7IVS2-F1
#
_cell.length_a   1.000
_cell.length_b   1.000
_cell.length_c   1.000
_cell.angle_alpha   90.00
_cell.angle_beta   90.00
_cell.angle_gamma   90.00
#
_symmetry.space_group_name_H-M   'P 1'
#
loop_
_entity.id
_entity.type
_entity.pdbx_description
1 polymer ?
#
loop_
_entity_poly.entity_id
_entity_poly.type
_entity_poly.pdbx_seq_one_letter_code
_entity_poly.pdbx_strand_id
1 'polypeptide(L)'
;MSQSVDVVDLISTLLDNEKYKEALNASNEKKLTATIKNNSSDLISAIVGKIKDDTVTIKPSLYGTCEQLLSIIIEECAPEEALLEFIEQLELAKNDAQFGIILLPLQQILKKLAFKRGRSLEWCFNSISSYIEDIPVPEHHLEGEERLLMDSDPNIRRIVRVYSLLPPFYKYFIDEVNQADFYNVKTKEIIAAFLISLLALKNGHRTLRPFASIAIKRSQGISSQIQINPEKDTKLTIPATYTTSSEHEQEDHQYEENIKKNILENALQFVPKNGWSVESLSAGAKAAGYPTITHGLFPNGGADLVHYFNVRCNERLVDAMKTWPKVDTQEKVPAKFVENAIYQRLLMIDPYKSTWPKAMAIQTLPNNVPNCLATLLSLVDDICYHSGDRSVDFNWYMRRVGVAGIYKAAELFYLTDSSQDCNATRNFIASRIRDAQLIQTALNLSPVAAAPQTLTAAFTTAKNMLGINTLK
;
A
#
# COMPACT_ATOMS: atom_id res chain seq x y z
N MET A 1 36.06 3.16 -47.60
CA MET A 1 36.09 3.68 -46.22
C MET A 1 34.69 4.16 -45.89
N SER A 2 33.81 3.27 -45.45
CA SER A 2 32.45 3.58 -45.03
C SER A 2 32.51 4.03 -43.57
N GLN A 3 32.33 5.33 -43.32
CA GLN A 3 32.14 5.86 -41.97
C GLN A 3 30.98 5.09 -41.31
N SER A 4 31.26 4.40 -40.21
CA SER A 4 30.23 3.89 -39.31
C SER A 4 29.56 5.12 -38.70
N VAL A 5 28.47 5.56 -39.31
CA VAL A 5 27.63 6.61 -38.73
C VAL A 5 27.13 6.07 -37.41
N ASP A 6 27.52 6.72 -36.32
CA ASP A 6 27.00 6.42 -34.99
C ASP A 6 25.50 6.73 -35.00
N VAL A 7 24.70 5.67 -34.83
CA VAL A 7 23.23 5.75 -34.87
C VAL A 7 22.72 6.60 -33.71
N VAL A 8 23.45 6.64 -32.59
CA VAL A 8 23.14 7.46 -31.43
C VAL A 8 23.28 8.94 -31.77
N ASP A 9 24.41 9.33 -32.37
CA ASP A 9 24.64 10.71 -32.80
C ASP A 9 23.66 11.16 -33.88
N LEU A 10 23.32 10.28 -34.83
CA LEU A 10 22.34 10.58 -35.88
C LEU A 10 20.96 10.87 -35.29
N ILE A 11 20.46 10.00 -34.40
CA ILE A 11 19.14 10.17 -33.78
C ILE A 11 19.14 11.38 -32.84
N SER A 12 20.18 11.56 -32.04
CA SER A 12 20.33 12.73 -31.16
C SER A 12 20.33 14.04 -31.95
N THR A 13 21.07 14.10 -33.06
CA THR A 13 21.14 15.28 -33.95
C THR A 13 19.80 15.54 -34.65
N LEU A 14 19.06 14.51 -35.06
CA LEU A 14 17.74 14.67 -35.67
C LEU A 14 16.69 15.15 -34.67
N LEU A 15 16.75 14.70 -33.42
CA LEU A 15 15.89 15.17 -32.34
C LEU A 15 16.19 16.64 -31.98
N ASP A 16 17.47 17.03 -31.95
CA ASP A 16 17.89 18.41 -31.70
C ASP A 16 17.46 19.38 -32.81
N ASN A 17 17.44 18.91 -34.06
CA ASN A 17 17.01 19.69 -35.22
C ASN A 17 15.49 19.65 -35.49
N GLU A 18 14.69 19.10 -34.57
CA GLU A 18 13.23 18.97 -34.66
C GLU A 18 12.72 18.16 -35.88
N LYS A 19 13.57 17.30 -36.44
CA LYS A 19 13.26 16.47 -37.62
C LYS A 19 12.68 15.11 -37.23
N TYR A 20 11.54 15.14 -36.57
CA TYR A 20 10.93 13.97 -35.92
C TYR A 20 10.55 12.83 -36.89
N LYS A 21 10.02 13.17 -38.08
CA LYS A 21 9.65 12.16 -39.09
C LYS A 21 10.87 11.46 -39.70
N GLU A 22 11.98 12.19 -39.84
CA GLU A 22 13.24 11.64 -40.34
C GLU A 22 13.85 10.70 -39.29
N ALA A 23 13.77 11.04 -38.00
CA ALA A 23 14.21 10.18 -36.91
C ALA A 23 13.44 8.84 -36.89
N LEU A 24 12.10 8.87 -36.99
CA LEU A 24 11.28 7.65 -37.03
C LEU A 24 11.52 6.80 -38.27
N ASN A 25 11.72 7.43 -39.44
CA ASN A 25 12.02 6.71 -40.67
C ASN A 25 13.40 6.05 -40.61
N ALA A 26 14.40 6.75 -40.06
CA ALA A 26 15.76 6.20 -39.88
C ALA A 26 15.76 4.97 -38.96
N SER A 27 14.94 4.95 -37.91
CA SER A 27 14.81 3.80 -37.02
C SER A 27 14.12 2.58 -37.66
N ASN A 28 13.31 2.77 -38.70
CA ASN A 28 12.58 1.70 -39.39
C ASN A 28 13.35 1.09 -40.59
N GLU A 29 14.51 1.64 -40.96
CA GLU A 29 15.31 1.07 -42.04
C GLU A 29 15.94 -0.27 -41.62
N LYS A 30 15.65 -1.35 -42.36
CA LYS A 30 16.14 -2.72 -42.09
C LYS A 30 17.66 -2.84 -41.88
N LYS A 31 18.46 -1.92 -42.43
CA LYS A 31 19.92 -1.87 -42.26
C LYS A 31 20.37 -1.38 -40.88
N LEU A 32 19.57 -0.54 -40.21
CA LEU A 32 19.90 0.08 -38.93
C LEU A 32 19.45 -0.77 -37.73
N THR A 33 18.51 -1.68 -37.93
CA THR A 33 17.95 -2.59 -36.89
C THR A 33 19.03 -3.38 -36.15
N ALA A 34 20.02 -3.91 -36.88
CA ALA A 34 21.13 -4.67 -36.28
C ALA A 34 22.08 -3.79 -35.46
N THR A 35 22.21 -2.51 -35.83
CA THR A 35 23.03 -1.52 -35.11
C THR A 35 22.29 -0.96 -33.89
N ILE A 36 20.96 -0.82 -33.96
CA ILE A 36 20.10 -0.45 -32.82
C ILE A 36 20.20 -1.51 -31.72
N LYS A 37 20.18 -2.79 -32.09
CA LYS A 37 20.34 -3.90 -31.14
C LYS A 37 21.64 -3.82 -30.35
N ASN A 38 22.74 -3.39 -30.98
CA ASN A 38 24.06 -3.29 -30.36
C ASN A 38 24.29 -1.99 -29.57
N ASN A 39 23.49 -0.94 -29.79
CA ASN A 39 23.63 0.37 -29.14
C ASN A 39 22.35 0.79 -28.39
N SER A 40 21.59 -0.20 -27.92
CA SER A 40 20.26 0.01 -27.33
C SER A 40 20.31 0.83 -26.03
N SER A 41 21.32 0.56 -25.18
CA SER A 41 21.58 1.30 -23.93
C SER A 41 21.85 2.78 -24.19
N ASP A 42 22.81 3.09 -25.08
CA ASP A 42 23.18 4.47 -25.42
C ASP A 42 22.01 5.24 -26.06
N LEU A 43 21.20 4.57 -26.89
CA LEU A 43 20.00 5.16 -27.49
C LEU A 43 18.92 5.49 -26.44
N ILE A 44 18.65 4.60 -25.49
CA ILE A 44 17.68 4.83 -24.42
C ILE A 44 18.13 6.03 -23.58
N SER A 45 19.39 6.03 -23.13
CA SER A 45 20.02 7.14 -22.42
C SER A 45 19.91 8.47 -23.18
N ALA A 46 20.24 8.48 -24.47
CA ALA A 46 20.18 9.68 -25.30
C ALA A 46 18.75 10.21 -25.46
N ILE A 47 17.76 9.33 -25.68
CA ILE A 47 16.35 9.72 -25.87
C ILE A 47 15.75 10.25 -24.57
N VAL A 48 15.94 9.55 -23.45
CA VAL A 48 15.44 9.97 -22.13
C VAL A 48 16.12 11.28 -21.68
N GLY A 49 17.41 11.46 -21.98
CA GLY A 49 18.17 12.66 -21.68
C GLY A 49 17.64 13.95 -22.32
N LYS A 50 16.90 13.86 -23.44
CA LYS A 50 16.30 15.03 -24.11
C LYS A 50 15.01 15.54 -23.44
N ILE A 51 14.49 14.82 -22.44
CA ILE A 51 13.19 15.11 -21.84
C ILE A 51 13.37 15.95 -20.57
N LYS A 52 12.63 17.06 -20.53
CA LYS A 52 12.52 17.98 -19.39
C LYS A 52 11.04 18.06 -18.97
N ASP A 53 10.77 18.58 -17.77
CA ASP A 53 9.40 18.68 -17.24
C ASP A 53 8.42 19.40 -18.17
N ASP A 54 8.91 20.46 -18.83
CA ASP A 54 8.11 21.28 -19.74
C ASP A 54 8.06 20.71 -21.18
N THR A 55 8.77 19.62 -21.47
CA THR A 55 8.79 19.05 -22.84
C THR A 55 7.40 18.60 -23.27
N VAL A 56 6.58 18.09 -22.35
CA VAL A 56 5.20 17.66 -22.63
C VAL A 56 4.32 18.83 -23.07
N THR A 57 4.53 20.03 -22.50
CA THR A 57 3.71 21.22 -22.77
C THR A 57 4.28 22.07 -23.90
N ILE A 58 5.60 22.22 -23.98
CA ILE A 58 6.28 23.08 -24.97
C ILE A 58 6.51 22.34 -26.29
N LYS A 59 6.88 21.05 -26.26
CA LYS A 59 7.22 20.26 -27.45
C LYS A 59 6.54 18.88 -27.44
N PRO A 60 5.20 18.80 -27.54
CA PRO A 60 4.48 17.53 -27.51
C PRO A 60 4.89 16.57 -28.64
N SER A 61 5.30 17.11 -29.80
CA SER A 61 5.79 16.32 -30.93
C SER A 61 7.11 15.60 -30.62
N LEU A 62 8.01 16.23 -29.84
CA LEU A 62 9.25 15.58 -29.38
C LEU A 62 8.92 14.43 -28.43
N TYR A 63 8.04 14.68 -27.45
CA TYR A 63 7.64 13.66 -26.47
C TYR A 63 7.03 12.43 -27.13
N GLY A 64 6.06 12.62 -28.04
CA GLY A 64 5.44 11.51 -28.77
C GLY A 64 6.41 10.78 -29.70
N THR A 65 7.41 11.48 -30.24
CA THR A 65 8.46 10.85 -31.06
C THR A 65 9.38 10.00 -30.20
N CYS A 66 9.80 10.49 -29.03
CA CYS A 66 10.60 9.73 -28.08
C CYS A 66 9.86 8.46 -27.62
N GLU A 67 8.56 8.53 -27.32
CA GLU A 67 7.75 7.38 -26.93
C GLU A 67 7.71 6.30 -28.03
N GLN A 68 7.53 6.72 -29.29
CA GLN A 68 7.55 5.82 -30.45
C GLN A 68 8.93 5.21 -30.68
N LEU A 69 10.01 5.99 -30.55
CA LEU A 69 11.38 5.49 -30.68
C LEU A 69 11.70 4.46 -29.59
N LEU A 70 11.33 4.71 -28.34
CA LEU A 70 11.52 3.74 -27.25
C LEU A 70 10.72 2.45 -27.48
N SER A 71 9.51 2.56 -28.04
CA SER A 71 8.70 1.38 -28.40
C SER A 71 9.37 0.55 -29.51
N ILE A 72 9.93 1.20 -30.54
CA ILE A 72 10.67 0.53 -31.63
C ILE A 72 11.93 -0.17 -31.07
N ILE A 73 12.66 0.48 -30.17
CA ILE A 73 13.84 -0.10 -29.52
C ILE A 73 13.45 -1.39 -28.76
N ILE A 74 12.33 -1.38 -28.05
CA ILE A 74 11.84 -2.56 -27.31
C ILE A 74 11.46 -3.71 -28.23
N GLU A 75 11.01 -3.44 -29.46
CA GLU A 75 10.68 -4.49 -30.44
C GLU A 75 11.92 -5.28 -30.87
N GLU A 76 13.08 -4.63 -30.98
CA GLU A 76 14.28 -5.19 -31.59
C GLU A 76 15.38 -5.62 -30.60
N CYS A 77 15.32 -5.17 -29.34
CA CYS A 77 16.36 -5.40 -28.34
C CYS A 77 16.17 -6.68 -27.50
N ALA A 78 17.25 -7.14 -26.88
CA ALA A 78 17.19 -8.19 -25.86
C ALA A 78 16.47 -7.63 -24.60
N PRO A 79 15.41 -8.29 -24.11
CA PRO A 79 14.56 -7.71 -23.07
C PRO A 79 15.28 -7.59 -21.71
N GLU A 80 16.29 -8.41 -21.43
CA GLU A 80 17.07 -8.34 -20.19
C GLU A 80 17.99 -7.12 -20.13
N GLU A 81 18.66 -6.79 -21.24
CA GLU A 81 19.56 -5.63 -21.33
C GLU A 81 18.77 -4.32 -21.29
N ALA A 82 17.68 -4.25 -22.06
CA ALA A 82 16.80 -3.08 -22.07
C ALA A 82 16.16 -2.84 -20.69
N LEU A 83 15.79 -3.92 -19.97
CA LEU A 83 15.23 -3.80 -18.62
C LEU A 83 16.20 -3.12 -17.65
N LEU A 84 17.46 -3.53 -17.65
CA LEU A 84 18.48 -2.98 -16.74
C LEU A 84 18.73 -1.50 -17.04
N GLU A 85 18.83 -1.14 -18.32
CA GLU A 85 19.00 0.27 -18.72
C GLU A 85 17.81 1.13 -18.28
N PHE A 86 16.57 0.68 -18.50
CA PHE A 86 15.40 1.47 -18.08
C PHE A 86 15.31 1.60 -16.56
N ILE A 87 15.75 0.60 -15.79
CA ILE A 87 15.84 0.70 -14.33
C ILE A 87 16.90 1.73 -13.93
N GLU A 88 18.08 1.71 -14.56
CA GLU A 88 19.13 2.71 -14.33
C GLU A 88 18.65 4.14 -14.67
N GLN A 89 17.99 4.32 -15.82
CA GLN A 89 17.42 5.62 -16.21
C GLN A 89 16.30 6.08 -15.25
N LEU A 90 15.58 5.14 -14.63
CA LEU A 90 14.56 5.46 -13.63
C LEU A 90 15.20 5.99 -12.34
N GLU A 91 16.32 5.40 -11.91
CA GLU A 91 17.08 5.84 -10.74
C GLU A 91 17.83 7.16 -10.99
N LEU A 92 18.26 7.41 -12.24
CA LEU A 92 18.92 8.65 -12.66
C LEU A 92 17.95 9.76 -13.08
N ALA A 93 16.63 9.51 -13.05
CA ALA A 93 15.63 10.45 -13.52
C ALA A 93 15.68 11.76 -12.72
N LYS A 94 15.95 12.87 -13.41
CA LYS A 94 16.10 14.20 -12.78
C LYS A 94 14.79 14.97 -12.68
N ASN A 95 13.77 14.52 -13.39
CA ASN A 95 12.48 15.21 -13.49
C ASN A 95 11.33 14.21 -13.67
N ASP A 96 10.10 14.66 -13.39
CA ASP A 96 8.93 13.77 -13.37
C ASP A 96 8.53 13.32 -14.80
N ALA A 97 8.89 14.11 -15.83
CA ALA A 97 8.65 13.76 -17.23
C ALA A 97 9.56 12.61 -17.72
N GLN A 98 10.83 12.58 -17.29
CA GLN A 98 11.74 11.45 -17.53
C GLN A 98 11.21 10.19 -16.85
N PHE A 99 10.81 10.30 -15.59
CA PHE A 99 10.16 9.21 -14.86
C PHE A 99 8.93 8.70 -15.63
N GLY A 100 8.04 9.60 -16.06
CA GLY A 100 6.82 9.24 -16.79
C GLY A 100 7.05 8.52 -18.11
N ILE A 101 8.00 8.96 -18.94
CA ILE A 101 8.21 8.34 -20.25
C ILE A 101 8.79 6.93 -20.15
N ILE A 102 9.50 6.60 -19.06
CA ILE A 102 10.14 5.29 -18.86
C ILE A 102 9.11 4.22 -18.50
N LEU A 103 8.03 4.59 -17.79
CA LEU A 103 7.06 3.64 -17.24
C LEU A 103 6.42 2.75 -18.31
N LEU A 104 5.94 3.32 -19.42
CA LEU A 104 5.27 2.54 -20.46
C LEU A 104 6.23 1.54 -21.18
N PRO A 105 7.41 1.97 -21.67
CA PRO A 105 8.46 1.07 -22.14
C PRO A 105 8.79 -0.06 -21.15
N LEU A 106 8.93 0.26 -19.87
CA LEU A 106 9.23 -0.70 -18.81
C LEU A 106 8.11 -1.74 -18.64
N GLN A 107 6.85 -1.31 -18.71
CA GLN A 107 5.69 -2.22 -18.70
C GLN A 107 5.73 -3.20 -19.89
N GLN A 108 6.06 -2.70 -21.09
CA GLN A 108 6.11 -3.51 -22.31
C GLN A 108 7.20 -4.61 -22.22
N ILE A 109 8.37 -4.28 -21.67
CA ILE A 109 9.46 -5.25 -21.47
C ILE A 109 9.06 -6.31 -20.44
N LEU A 110 8.50 -5.88 -19.30
CA LEU A 110 8.04 -6.81 -18.25
C LEU A 110 6.92 -7.75 -18.74
N LYS A 111 6.13 -7.31 -19.72
CA LYS A 111 5.17 -8.17 -20.42
C LYS A 111 5.84 -9.20 -21.34
N LYS A 112 6.95 -8.85 -22.00
CA LYS A 112 7.72 -9.78 -22.86
C LYS A 112 8.47 -10.85 -22.07
N LEU A 113 8.94 -10.53 -20.85
CA LEU A 113 9.66 -11.44 -19.95
C LEU A 113 8.68 -12.43 -19.25
N ALA A 114 8.05 -13.34 -20.00
CA ALA A 114 7.04 -14.25 -19.43
C ALA A 114 7.63 -15.33 -18.49
N PHE A 115 8.92 -15.67 -18.59
CA PHE A 115 9.57 -16.69 -17.76
C PHE A 115 10.52 -16.06 -16.71
N LYS A 116 10.37 -16.42 -15.43
CA LYS A 116 11.25 -16.01 -14.30
C LYS A 116 11.31 -14.50 -13.97
N ARG A 117 10.31 -13.71 -14.34
CA ARG A 117 10.23 -12.25 -14.07
C ARG A 117 10.07 -11.80 -12.62
N GLY A 118 10.04 -12.69 -11.63
CA GLY A 118 9.82 -12.31 -10.23
C GLY A 118 10.86 -11.30 -9.72
N ARG A 119 12.15 -11.56 -9.98
CA ARG A 119 13.25 -10.63 -9.60
C ARG A 119 13.23 -9.34 -10.42
N SER A 120 12.90 -9.44 -11.71
CA SER A 120 12.76 -8.27 -12.60
C SER A 120 11.66 -7.31 -12.14
N LEU A 121 10.53 -7.86 -11.68
CA LEU A 121 9.45 -7.08 -11.09
C LEU A 121 9.88 -6.44 -9.78
N GLU A 122 10.56 -7.19 -8.91
CA GLU A 122 11.08 -6.67 -7.64
C GLU A 122 12.05 -5.50 -7.84
N TRP A 123 13.02 -5.61 -8.75
CA TRP A 123 13.95 -4.53 -9.06
C TRP A 123 13.23 -3.30 -9.62
N CYS A 124 12.38 -3.48 -10.62
CA CYS A 124 11.59 -2.39 -11.19
C CYS A 124 10.74 -1.66 -10.14
N PHE A 125 10.00 -2.43 -9.34
CA PHE A 125 9.14 -1.89 -8.30
C PHE A 125 9.91 -1.18 -7.20
N ASN A 126 11.06 -1.72 -6.78
CA ASN A 126 11.92 -1.04 -5.80
C ASN A 126 12.47 0.28 -6.33
N SER A 127 12.89 0.34 -7.60
CA SER A 127 13.38 1.59 -8.18
C SER A 127 12.26 2.63 -8.34
N ILE A 128 11.01 2.21 -8.66
CA ILE A 128 9.84 3.09 -8.62
C ILE A 128 9.57 3.60 -7.20
N SER A 129 9.59 2.72 -6.19
CA SER A 129 9.41 3.13 -4.79
C SER A 129 10.49 4.11 -4.34
N SER A 130 11.76 3.83 -4.64
CA SER A 130 12.90 4.68 -4.30
C SER A 130 12.71 6.10 -4.85
N TYR A 131 12.25 6.21 -6.12
CA TYR A 131 11.95 7.50 -6.72
C TYR A 131 10.81 8.24 -6.00
N ILE A 132 9.78 7.54 -5.55
CA ILE A 132 8.65 8.13 -4.81
C ILE A 132 9.08 8.54 -3.39
N GLU A 133 9.92 7.74 -2.73
CA GLU A 133 10.44 7.99 -1.37
C GLU A 133 11.37 9.20 -1.32
N ASP A 134 12.08 9.50 -2.41
CA ASP A 134 12.93 10.70 -2.53
C ASP A 134 12.11 12.02 -2.59
N ILE A 135 10.80 11.95 -2.85
CA ILE A 135 9.95 13.14 -2.88
C ILE A 135 9.72 13.64 -1.44
N PRO A 136 10.16 14.86 -1.08
CA PRO A 136 10.02 15.36 0.27
C PRO A 136 8.54 15.48 0.65
N VAL A 137 8.16 14.91 1.79
CA VAL A 137 6.80 15.00 2.32
C VAL A 137 6.66 16.33 3.07
N PRO A 138 5.76 17.22 2.63
CA PRO A 138 5.56 18.47 3.35
C PRO A 138 4.83 18.21 4.67
N GLU A 139 5.45 18.62 5.79
CA GLU A 139 4.87 18.56 7.13
C GLU A 139 3.95 19.76 7.38
N HIS A 140 2.69 19.63 6.96
CA HIS A 140 1.69 20.66 7.17
C HIS A 140 0.69 20.23 8.25
N HIS A 141 0.61 20.97 9.35
CA HIS A 141 -0.40 20.79 10.40
C HIS A 141 -1.73 21.49 10.05
N LEU A 142 -2.23 21.27 8.83
CA LEU A 142 -3.44 21.94 8.33
C LEU A 142 -4.71 21.18 8.76
N GLU A 143 -5.66 21.92 9.33
CA GLU A 143 -6.94 21.40 9.81
C GLU A 143 -8.11 21.98 8.98
N GLY A 144 -9.20 21.22 8.87
CA GLY A 144 -10.43 21.70 8.19
C GLY A 144 -10.23 22.13 6.73
N GLU A 145 -10.77 23.31 6.39
CA GLU A 145 -10.73 23.90 5.04
C GLU A 145 -9.33 24.35 4.59
N GLU A 146 -8.39 24.51 5.52
CA GLU A 146 -7.00 24.87 5.19
C GLU A 146 -6.31 23.78 4.36
N ARG A 147 -6.81 22.53 4.41
CA ARG A 147 -6.37 21.43 3.54
C ARG A 147 -6.63 21.68 2.06
N LEU A 148 -7.59 22.54 1.71
CA LEU A 148 -7.84 22.94 0.32
C LEU A 148 -6.68 23.76 -0.26
N LEU A 149 -5.82 24.34 0.60
CA LEU A 149 -4.62 25.06 0.18
C LEU A 149 -3.45 24.11 -0.12
N MET A 150 -3.55 22.81 0.15
CA MET A 150 -2.48 21.83 -0.08
C MET A 150 -2.05 21.76 -1.55
N ASP A 151 -2.96 22.01 -2.50
CA ASP A 151 -2.64 22.06 -3.94
C ASP A 151 -1.74 23.24 -4.32
N SER A 152 -1.55 24.20 -3.42
CA SER A 152 -0.61 25.31 -3.60
C SER A 152 0.84 24.89 -3.35
N ASP A 153 1.07 23.83 -2.58
CA ASP A 153 2.39 23.33 -2.23
C ASP A 153 3.06 22.63 -3.44
N PRO A 154 4.27 23.05 -3.84
CA PRO A 154 4.99 22.43 -4.95
C PRO A 154 5.25 20.93 -4.79
N ASN A 155 5.54 20.46 -3.57
CA ASN A 155 5.78 19.06 -3.27
C ASN A 155 4.49 18.25 -3.32
N ILE A 156 3.36 18.79 -2.82
CA ILE A 156 2.06 18.12 -2.98
C ILE A 156 1.70 17.99 -4.46
N ARG A 157 1.86 19.06 -5.26
CA ARG A 157 1.63 18.98 -6.71
C ARG A 157 2.51 17.95 -7.41
N ARG A 158 3.80 17.89 -7.03
CA ARG A 158 4.74 16.89 -7.53
C ARG A 158 4.27 15.48 -7.18
N ILE A 159 3.85 15.23 -5.95
CA ILE A 159 3.35 13.93 -5.50
C ILE A 159 2.10 13.54 -6.27
N VAL A 160 1.12 14.44 -6.40
CA VAL A 160 -0.10 14.19 -7.20
C VAL A 160 0.25 13.87 -8.65
N ARG A 161 1.20 14.61 -9.25
CA ARG A 161 1.67 14.37 -10.62
C ARG A 161 2.30 12.98 -10.75
N VAL A 162 3.26 12.63 -9.90
CA VAL A 162 3.94 11.32 -9.94
C VAL A 162 2.94 10.17 -9.73
N TYR A 163 2.06 10.26 -8.72
CA TYR A 163 1.05 9.24 -8.48
C TYR A 163 0.01 9.15 -9.60
N SER A 164 -0.22 10.21 -10.38
CA SER A 164 -1.11 10.15 -11.55
C SER A 164 -0.51 9.40 -12.74
N LEU A 165 0.82 9.24 -12.80
CA LEU A 165 1.54 8.51 -13.85
C LEU A 165 1.56 6.99 -13.62
N LEU A 166 1.36 6.55 -12.37
CA LEU A 166 1.43 5.15 -11.95
C LEU A 166 0.26 4.26 -12.43
N PRO A 167 -1.02 4.68 -12.44
CA PRO A 167 -2.13 3.80 -12.79
C PRO A 167 -2.04 3.15 -14.18
N PRO A 168 -1.66 3.87 -15.26
CA PRO A 168 -1.45 3.24 -16.58
C PRO A 168 -0.41 2.12 -16.56
N PHE A 169 0.66 2.29 -15.78
CA PHE A 169 1.71 1.29 -15.59
C PHE A 169 1.21 0.07 -14.80
N TYR A 170 0.45 0.27 -13.74
CA TYR A 170 -0.02 -0.85 -12.91
C TYR A 170 -1.23 -1.59 -13.47
N LYS A 171 -2.02 -0.97 -14.36
CA LYS A 171 -3.23 -1.56 -14.92
C LYS A 171 -3.02 -2.99 -15.45
N TYR A 172 -1.96 -3.20 -16.23
CA TYR A 172 -1.62 -4.52 -16.75
C TYR A 172 -1.41 -5.57 -15.64
N PHE A 173 -0.67 -5.22 -14.59
CA PHE A 173 -0.36 -6.13 -13.50
C PHE A 173 -1.59 -6.40 -12.60
N ILE A 174 -2.47 -5.41 -12.43
CA ILE A 174 -3.74 -5.57 -11.72
C ILE A 174 -4.65 -6.54 -12.49
N ASP A 175 -4.80 -6.34 -13.80
CA ASP A 175 -5.59 -7.22 -14.67
C ASP A 175 -5.03 -8.65 -14.64
N GLU A 176 -3.71 -8.80 -14.60
CA GLU A 176 -3.02 -10.08 -14.51
C GLU A 176 -3.24 -10.80 -13.15
N VAL A 177 -3.23 -10.08 -12.03
CA VAL A 177 -3.51 -10.64 -10.69
C VAL A 177 -4.94 -11.14 -10.56
N ASN A 178 -5.87 -10.49 -11.27
CA ASN A 178 -7.30 -10.81 -11.29
C ASN A 178 -7.66 -12.00 -12.19
N GLN A 179 -6.75 -12.48 -13.04
CA GLN A 179 -6.99 -13.66 -13.88
C GLN A 179 -6.98 -14.95 -13.04
N ALA A 180 -7.94 -15.84 -13.31
CA ALA A 180 -8.15 -17.08 -12.56
C ALA A 180 -7.05 -18.14 -12.79
N ASP A 181 -6.41 -18.13 -13.97
CA ASP A 181 -5.41 -19.13 -14.39
C ASP A 181 -3.96 -18.74 -14.05
N PHE A 182 -3.75 -17.98 -12.97
CA PHE A 182 -2.41 -17.48 -12.64
C PHE A 182 -1.52 -18.57 -12.03
N TYR A 183 -0.68 -19.20 -12.84
CA TYR A 183 0.17 -20.34 -12.44
C TYR A 183 1.35 -19.98 -11.51
N ASN A 184 1.78 -18.72 -11.42
CA ASN A 184 3.01 -18.34 -10.72
C ASN A 184 2.77 -17.59 -9.40
N VAL A 185 2.36 -18.31 -8.34
CA VAL A 185 2.03 -17.78 -7.01
C VAL A 185 3.00 -16.69 -6.51
N LYS A 186 4.33 -16.89 -6.66
CA LYS A 186 5.35 -15.92 -6.23
C LYS A 186 5.23 -14.56 -6.91
N THR A 187 4.87 -14.54 -8.19
CA THR A 187 4.71 -13.28 -8.92
C THR A 187 3.47 -12.52 -8.46
N LYS A 188 2.40 -13.25 -8.10
CA LYS A 188 1.17 -12.68 -7.55
C LYS A 188 1.43 -12.04 -6.19
N GLU A 189 2.21 -12.71 -5.34
CA GLU A 189 2.62 -12.20 -4.03
C GLU A 189 3.46 -10.92 -4.16
N ILE A 190 4.43 -10.88 -5.08
CA ILE A 190 5.27 -9.69 -5.32
C ILE A 190 4.42 -8.50 -5.80
N ILE A 191 3.55 -8.71 -6.79
CA ILE A 191 2.67 -7.65 -7.31
C ILE A 191 1.70 -7.19 -6.22
N ALA A 192 1.10 -8.10 -5.46
CA ALA A 192 0.16 -7.74 -4.38
C ALA A 192 0.86 -7.00 -3.24
N ALA A 193 2.04 -7.46 -2.79
CA ALA A 193 2.81 -6.81 -1.74
C ALA A 193 3.19 -5.37 -2.15
N PHE A 194 3.56 -5.17 -3.40
CA PHE A 194 3.90 -3.86 -3.92
C PHE A 194 2.67 -2.94 -4.13
N LEU A 195 1.55 -3.46 -4.63
CA LEU A 195 0.31 -2.68 -4.71
C LEU A 195 -0.16 -2.25 -3.31
N ILE A 196 0.04 -3.09 -2.30
CA ILE A 196 -0.19 -2.74 -0.89
C ILE A 196 0.83 -1.70 -0.41
N SER A 197 2.11 -1.80 -0.81
CA SER A 197 3.11 -0.79 -0.42
C SER A 197 2.76 0.59 -0.97
N LEU A 198 2.28 0.70 -2.22
CA LEU A 198 1.79 1.97 -2.78
C LEU A 198 0.64 2.59 -1.97
N LEU A 199 -0.21 1.78 -1.34
CA LEU A 199 -1.29 2.24 -0.46
C LEU A 199 -0.78 2.65 0.92
N ALA A 200 0.33 2.06 1.38
CA ALA A 200 0.93 2.32 2.69
C ALA A 200 1.93 3.49 2.68
N LEU A 201 2.53 3.79 1.53
CA LEU A 201 3.69 4.68 1.35
C LEU A 201 3.47 6.16 1.69
N LYS A 202 2.32 6.53 2.27
CA LYS A 202 2.11 7.90 2.78
C LYS A 202 1.21 8.04 4.00
N ASN A 203 1.05 6.98 4.79
CA ASN A 203 0.38 7.06 6.10
C ASN A 203 1.35 7.25 7.27
N GLY A 204 2.65 7.45 6.99
CA GLY A 204 3.71 7.58 8.00
C GLY A 204 3.56 8.74 8.99
N HIS A 205 2.76 9.76 8.67
CA HIS A 205 2.33 10.78 9.63
C HIS A 205 0.86 11.12 9.39
N ARG A 206 0.02 10.83 10.39
CA ARG A 206 -1.38 11.27 10.60
C ARG A 206 -2.14 11.79 9.35
N THR A 207 -3.15 11.01 8.99
CA THR A 207 -4.35 11.40 8.20
C THR A 207 -4.11 11.92 6.79
N LEU A 208 -3.90 11.00 5.84
CA LEU A 208 -4.49 11.13 4.51
C LEU A 208 -5.52 10.00 4.36
N ARG A 209 -6.77 10.27 4.78
CA ARG A 209 -7.88 9.48 4.27
C ARG A 209 -7.83 9.58 2.73
N PRO A 210 -8.06 8.50 1.96
CA PRO A 210 -8.27 8.65 0.53
C PRO A 210 -9.38 9.67 0.35
N PHE A 211 -9.11 10.71 -0.43
CA PHE A 211 -10.05 11.78 -0.73
C PHE A 211 -11.41 11.18 -1.10
N ALA A 212 -12.34 11.26 -0.15
CA ALA A 212 -13.74 10.99 -0.39
C ALA A 212 -14.33 12.24 -1.03
N SER A 213 -14.22 12.35 -2.35
CA SER A 213 -15.06 13.24 -3.14
C SER A 213 -14.96 12.98 -4.65
N ILE A 214 -15.28 11.77 -5.10
CA ILE A 214 -16.08 11.56 -6.34
C ILE A 214 -17.06 10.45 -6.01
N ALA A 215 -18.34 10.79 -5.88
CA ALA A 215 -19.41 9.82 -5.86
C ALA A 215 -19.48 9.15 -7.25
N ILE A 216 -18.89 7.96 -7.38
CA ILE A 216 -19.17 7.08 -8.50
C ILE A 216 -20.58 6.51 -8.26
N LYS A 217 -21.59 7.21 -8.75
CA LYS A 217 -22.92 6.63 -8.97
C LYS A 217 -22.73 5.38 -9.81
N ARG A 218 -22.97 4.20 -9.22
CA ARG A 218 -23.22 2.97 -9.96
C ARG A 218 -24.45 3.20 -10.85
N SER A 219 -24.20 3.42 -12.15
CA SER A 219 -25.21 3.30 -13.18
C SER A 219 -25.39 1.83 -13.56
N GLN A 220 -26.64 1.50 -13.90
CA GLN A 220 -27.21 0.22 -14.36
C GLN A 220 -27.72 -0.67 -13.22
N GLY A 221 -29.02 -0.90 -13.05
CA GLY A 221 -30.21 -0.44 -13.78
C GLY A 221 -31.36 -1.38 -13.42
N ILE A 222 -32.50 -0.85 -12.98
CA ILE A 222 -33.82 -1.48 -13.14
C ILE A 222 -34.80 -0.36 -13.48
N SER A 223 -35.30 -0.44 -14.71
CA SER A 223 -36.41 0.31 -15.25
C SER A 223 -37.66 0.21 -14.37
N SER A 224 -38.38 1.30 -14.16
CA SER A 224 -39.77 1.45 -14.64
C SER A 224 -40.46 2.68 -14.01
N GLN A 225 -41.30 3.30 -14.84
CA GLN A 225 -42.34 4.27 -14.52
C GLN A 225 -41.96 5.75 -14.52
N ILE A 226 -42.00 6.28 -15.75
CA ILE A 226 -42.51 7.61 -16.06
C ILE A 226 -43.89 7.77 -15.39
N GLN A 227 -44.07 8.82 -14.59
CA GLN A 227 -45.27 9.64 -14.65
C GLN A 227 -44.98 11.06 -14.14
N ILE A 228 -44.91 11.96 -15.11
CA ILE A 228 -45.03 13.40 -14.93
C ILE A 228 -46.47 13.67 -14.48
N ASN A 229 -46.65 14.42 -13.40
CA ASN A 229 -47.83 15.26 -13.23
C ASN A 229 -47.42 16.55 -12.51
N PRO A 230 -47.57 17.74 -13.15
CA PRO A 230 -47.29 19.02 -12.52
C PRO A 230 -48.51 19.48 -11.69
N GLU A 231 -48.33 20.56 -10.93
CA GLU A 231 -49.32 21.27 -10.10
C GLU A 231 -49.37 20.88 -8.62
N LYS A 232 -48.70 21.68 -7.79
CA LYS A 232 -49.39 22.72 -7.01
C LYS A 232 -48.40 23.68 -6.37
N ASP A 233 -48.61 24.95 -6.69
CA ASP A 233 -48.06 26.10 -5.99
C ASP A 233 -48.27 25.99 -4.48
N THR A 234 -47.20 26.16 -3.71
CA THR A 234 -47.34 26.85 -2.42
C THR A 234 -46.07 27.64 -2.17
N LYS A 235 -46.21 28.96 -2.31
CA LYS A 235 -45.24 29.96 -1.87
C LYS A 235 -44.93 29.73 -0.39
N LEU A 236 -43.66 29.47 -0.06
CA LEU A 236 -43.13 29.86 1.22
C LEU A 236 -41.82 30.62 1.00
N THR A 237 -41.91 31.88 1.42
CA THR A 237 -40.90 32.91 1.50
C THR A 237 -39.63 32.39 2.16
N ILE A 238 -38.52 32.58 1.46
CA ILE A 238 -37.16 32.49 2.01
C ILE A 238 -36.92 33.75 2.86
N PRO A 239 -36.55 33.64 4.14
CA PRO A 239 -35.65 34.61 4.74
C PRO A 239 -34.24 34.00 4.67
N ALA A 240 -33.42 34.57 3.80
CA ALA A 240 -31.98 34.43 3.88
C ALA A 240 -31.55 34.99 5.24
N THR A 241 -30.92 34.17 6.07
CA THR A 241 -29.74 34.46 6.92
C THR A 241 -29.59 33.27 7.88
N TYR A 242 -28.71 32.33 7.57
CA TYR A 242 -27.94 31.56 8.57
C TYR A 242 -26.64 31.10 7.91
N THR A 243 -25.66 31.99 7.97
CA THR A 243 -24.24 31.67 7.86
C THR A 243 -23.85 30.99 9.18
N THR A 244 -24.15 29.70 9.38
CA THR A 244 -23.81 28.95 10.62
C THR A 244 -23.84 27.41 10.44
N SER A 245 -23.58 26.88 9.25
CA SER A 245 -23.73 25.43 8.98
C SER A 245 -22.51 24.57 9.35
N SER A 246 -21.29 25.10 9.39
CA SER A 246 -20.09 24.27 9.61
C SER A 246 -19.84 23.88 11.07
N GLU A 247 -20.19 24.74 12.03
CA GLU A 247 -19.98 24.47 13.47
C GLU A 247 -21.03 23.48 14.01
N HIS A 248 -22.28 23.63 13.61
CA HIS A 248 -23.37 22.70 13.99
C HIS A 248 -23.18 21.29 13.42
N GLU A 249 -22.70 21.15 12.18
CA GLU A 249 -22.43 19.83 11.59
C GLU A 249 -21.27 19.10 12.31
N GLN A 250 -20.23 19.81 12.74
CA GLN A 250 -19.11 19.22 13.49
C GLN A 250 -19.51 18.79 14.91
N GLU A 251 -20.32 19.61 15.60
CA GLU A 251 -20.86 19.26 16.92
C GLU A 251 -21.76 18.03 16.87
N ASP A 252 -22.64 17.94 15.86
CA ASP A 252 -23.54 16.80 15.67
C ASP A 252 -22.77 15.50 15.35
N HIS A 253 -21.73 15.58 14.52
CA HIS A 253 -20.87 14.42 14.22
C HIS A 253 -20.11 13.93 15.47
N GLN A 254 -19.54 14.84 16.26
CA GLN A 254 -18.83 14.48 17.49
C GLN A 254 -19.79 13.85 18.52
N TYR A 255 -21.02 14.36 18.60
CA TYR A 255 -22.07 13.80 19.44
C TYR A 255 -22.44 12.37 19.02
N GLU A 256 -22.65 12.11 17.73
CA GLU A 256 -22.95 10.77 17.22
C GLU A 256 -21.80 9.78 17.48
N GLU A 257 -20.54 10.19 17.28
CA GLU A 257 -19.38 9.35 17.58
C GLU A 257 -19.28 8.99 19.07
N ASN A 258 -19.57 9.94 19.96
CA ASN A 258 -19.61 9.71 21.41
C ASN A 258 -20.68 8.69 21.79
N ILE A 259 -21.87 8.76 21.17
CA ILE A 259 -22.94 7.76 21.35
C ILE A 259 -22.45 6.39 20.89
N LYS A 260 -21.92 6.29 19.67
CA LYS A 260 -21.41 5.02 19.10
C LYS A 260 -20.38 4.40 20.02
N LYS A 261 -19.39 5.17 20.46
CA LYS A 261 -18.34 4.73 21.39
C LYS A 261 -18.93 4.22 22.71
N ASN A 262 -19.89 4.94 23.30
CA ASN A 262 -20.53 4.52 24.55
C ASN A 262 -21.30 3.20 24.40
N ILE A 263 -22.03 3.03 23.29
CA ILE A 263 -22.75 1.77 23.01
C ILE A 263 -21.78 0.61 22.80
N LEU A 264 -20.73 0.80 22.00
CA LEU A 264 -19.71 -0.22 21.74
C LEU A 264 -19.00 -0.66 23.01
N GLU A 265 -18.64 0.30 23.88
CA GLU A 265 -18.01 0.03 25.18
C GLU A 265 -18.89 -0.85 26.08
N ASN A 266 -20.19 -0.53 26.17
CA ASN A 266 -21.15 -1.32 26.94
C ASN A 266 -21.43 -2.69 26.29
N ALA A 267 -21.44 -2.77 24.96
CA ALA A 267 -21.70 -4.00 24.22
C ALA A 267 -20.66 -5.10 24.51
N LEU A 268 -19.41 -4.72 24.79
CA LEU A 268 -18.34 -5.66 25.11
C LEU A 268 -18.67 -6.55 26.31
N GLN A 269 -19.42 -6.05 27.31
CA GLN A 269 -19.82 -6.84 28.48
C GLN A 269 -20.72 -8.03 28.13
N PHE A 270 -21.42 -7.97 27.00
CA PHE A 270 -22.34 -9.01 26.54
C PHE A 270 -21.71 -9.99 25.55
N VAL A 271 -20.51 -9.69 25.03
CA VAL A 271 -19.78 -10.54 24.08
C VAL A 271 -19.52 -11.95 24.60
N PRO A 272 -19.13 -12.19 25.88
CA PRO A 272 -18.91 -13.56 26.36
C PRO A 272 -20.17 -14.44 26.27
N LYS A 273 -21.36 -13.85 26.34
CA LYS A 273 -22.64 -14.55 26.29
C LYS A 273 -23.22 -14.63 24.88
N ASN A 274 -23.27 -13.50 24.18
CA ASN A 274 -23.98 -13.36 22.91
C ASN A 274 -23.03 -13.41 21.69
N GLY A 275 -21.72 -13.34 21.91
CA GLY A 275 -20.71 -13.28 20.86
C GLY A 275 -20.55 -11.90 20.24
N TRP A 276 -19.80 -11.85 19.14
CA TRP A 276 -19.52 -10.64 18.37
C TRP A 276 -20.66 -10.37 17.38
N SER A 277 -21.79 -9.88 17.88
CA SER A 277 -23.05 -9.87 17.13
C SER A 277 -23.92 -8.64 17.38
N VAL A 278 -25.01 -8.52 16.61
CA VAL A 278 -26.01 -7.45 16.75
C VAL A 278 -26.76 -7.55 18.08
N GLU A 279 -26.90 -8.75 18.64
CA GLU A 279 -27.50 -8.97 19.97
C GLU A 279 -26.65 -8.34 21.07
N SER A 280 -25.32 -8.44 20.99
CA SER A 280 -24.40 -7.74 21.91
C SER A 280 -24.50 -6.23 21.78
N LEU A 281 -24.60 -5.71 20.55
CA LEU A 281 -24.80 -4.28 20.29
C LEU A 281 -26.14 -3.79 20.83
N SER A 282 -27.22 -4.55 20.63
CA SER A 282 -28.56 -4.21 21.12
C SER A 282 -28.61 -4.21 22.66
N ALA A 283 -27.94 -5.18 23.30
CA ALA A 283 -27.79 -5.22 24.75
C ALA A 283 -26.94 -4.06 25.28
N GLY A 284 -25.84 -3.72 24.58
CA GLY A 284 -24.99 -2.57 24.88
C GLY A 284 -25.73 -1.24 24.75
N ALA A 285 -26.56 -1.08 23.71
CA ALA A 285 -27.40 0.11 23.52
C ALA A 285 -28.36 0.28 24.69
N LYS A 286 -29.06 -0.80 25.07
CA LYS A 286 -29.96 -0.80 26.24
C LYS A 286 -29.22 -0.46 27.54
N ALA A 287 -28.02 -1.00 27.75
CA ALA A 287 -27.20 -0.71 28.93
C ALA A 287 -26.70 0.74 28.96
N ALA A 288 -26.42 1.32 27.79
CA ALA A 288 -26.04 2.72 27.62
C ALA A 288 -27.24 3.71 27.69
N GLY A 289 -28.46 3.22 27.92
CA GLY A 289 -29.67 4.05 28.04
C GLY A 289 -30.39 4.35 26.72
N TYR A 290 -30.02 3.67 25.62
CA TYR A 290 -30.61 3.86 24.30
C TYR A 290 -31.57 2.71 23.92
N PRO A 291 -32.54 2.96 23.02
CA PRO A 291 -33.38 1.90 22.45
C PRO A 291 -32.56 0.79 21.79
N THR A 292 -33.04 -0.45 21.81
CA THR A 292 -32.34 -1.58 21.18
C THR A 292 -32.16 -1.39 19.68
N ILE A 293 -33.11 -0.71 19.00
CA ILE A 293 -33.03 -0.37 17.57
C ILE A 293 -31.83 0.52 17.21
N THR A 294 -31.19 1.16 18.19
CA THR A 294 -30.00 2.00 17.98
C THR A 294 -28.79 1.19 17.49
N HIS A 295 -28.84 -0.15 17.53
CA HIS A 295 -27.85 -0.99 16.84
C HIS A 295 -27.75 -0.70 15.33
N GLY A 296 -28.77 -0.09 14.70
CA GLY A 296 -28.75 0.35 13.31
C GLY A 296 -27.68 1.40 12.98
N LEU A 297 -27.06 2.02 14.00
CA LEU A 297 -25.88 2.88 13.83
C LEU A 297 -24.61 2.11 13.40
N PHE A 298 -24.63 0.78 13.46
CA PHE A 298 -23.51 -0.11 13.15
C PHE A 298 -23.85 -0.98 11.93
N PRO A 299 -23.62 -0.49 10.70
CA PRO A 299 -24.05 -1.17 9.48
C PRO A 299 -23.36 -2.53 9.27
N ASN A 300 -22.18 -2.75 9.86
CA ASN A 300 -21.48 -4.04 9.78
C ASN A 300 -21.69 -4.91 11.04
N GLY A 301 -22.54 -4.46 11.97
CA GLY A 301 -22.93 -5.19 13.17
C GLY A 301 -21.73 -5.66 13.99
N GLY A 302 -21.61 -6.98 14.16
CA GLY A 302 -20.52 -7.58 14.93
C GLY A 302 -19.10 -7.21 14.46
N ALA A 303 -18.92 -6.89 13.17
CA ALA A 303 -17.63 -6.46 12.65
C ALA A 303 -17.21 -5.08 13.20
N ASP A 304 -18.14 -4.15 13.34
CA ASP A 304 -17.86 -2.83 13.93
C ASP A 304 -17.46 -2.97 15.41
N LEU A 305 -18.07 -3.93 16.13
CA LEU A 305 -17.70 -4.26 17.51
C LEU A 305 -16.30 -4.87 17.63
N VAL A 306 -15.94 -5.79 16.74
CA VAL A 306 -14.59 -6.39 16.69
C VAL A 306 -13.54 -5.34 16.34
N HIS A 307 -13.83 -4.48 15.36
CA HIS A 307 -12.93 -3.41 14.95
C HIS A 307 -12.69 -2.43 16.11
N TYR A 308 -13.77 -1.98 16.77
CA TYR A 308 -13.68 -1.12 17.95
C TYR A 308 -12.81 -1.72 19.05
N PHE A 309 -13.02 -3.00 19.37
CA PHE A 309 -12.21 -3.68 20.38
C PHE A 309 -10.72 -3.70 20.02
N ASN A 310 -10.38 -4.01 18.76
CA ASN A 310 -8.99 -4.02 18.31
C ASN A 310 -8.35 -2.62 18.39
N VAL A 311 -9.04 -1.58 17.93
CA VAL A 311 -8.56 -0.18 18.01
C VAL A 311 -8.30 0.21 19.47
N ARG A 312 -9.27 -0.03 20.35
CA ARG A 312 -9.14 0.24 21.80
C ARG A 312 -7.95 -0.49 22.43
N CYS A 313 -7.72 -1.75 22.08
CA CYS A 313 -6.59 -2.52 22.59
C CYS A 313 -5.24 -1.99 22.06
N ASN A 314 -5.19 -1.55 20.80
CA ASN A 314 -3.99 -0.93 20.23
C ASN A 314 -3.66 0.40 20.93
N GLU A 315 -4.66 1.26 21.14
CA GLU A 315 -4.50 2.52 21.88
C GLU A 315 -3.97 2.28 23.30
N ARG A 316 -4.54 1.31 24.02
CA ARG A 316 -4.07 0.92 25.36
C ARG A 316 -2.64 0.39 25.36
N LEU A 317 -2.26 -0.36 24.33
CA LEU A 317 -0.89 -0.86 24.19
C LEU A 317 0.06 0.31 23.99
N VAL A 318 -0.28 1.27 23.11
CA VAL A 318 0.50 2.49 22.89
C VAL A 318 0.70 3.26 24.18
N ASP A 319 -0.35 3.45 24.97
CA ASP A 319 -0.26 4.14 26.25
C ASP A 319 0.60 3.40 27.26
N ALA A 320 0.52 2.06 27.31
CA ALA A 320 1.44 1.26 28.11
C ALA A 320 2.89 1.41 27.63
N MET A 321 3.15 1.29 26.33
CA MET A 321 4.50 1.38 25.73
C MET A 321 5.17 2.74 25.98
N LYS A 322 4.42 3.84 26.05
CA LYS A 322 4.97 5.17 26.40
C LYS A 322 5.63 5.20 27.79
N THR A 323 5.16 4.37 28.72
CA THR A 323 5.67 4.29 30.10
C THR A 323 6.84 3.33 30.27
N TRP A 324 7.12 2.49 29.26
CA TRP A 324 8.19 1.51 29.35
C TRP A 324 9.57 2.17 29.28
N PRO A 325 10.58 1.61 29.98
CA PRO A 325 11.93 2.13 29.91
C PRO A 325 12.42 2.04 28.46
N LYS A 326 12.83 3.18 27.91
CA LYS A 326 13.52 3.22 26.63
C LYS A 326 14.91 2.65 26.86
N VAL A 327 15.14 1.42 26.40
CA VAL A 327 16.44 0.78 26.55
C VAL A 327 17.39 1.43 25.56
N ASP A 328 18.41 2.12 26.07
CA ASP A 328 19.51 2.68 25.27
C ASP A 328 20.52 1.55 24.95
N THR A 329 20.04 0.56 24.18
CA THR A 329 20.87 -0.56 23.71
C THR A 329 21.45 -0.24 22.34
N GLN A 330 22.67 -0.70 22.06
CA GLN A 330 23.27 -0.66 20.71
C GLN A 330 22.51 -1.51 19.67
N GLU A 331 21.48 -2.25 20.08
CA GLU A 331 20.57 -2.98 19.18
C GLU A 331 19.56 -2.03 18.54
N LYS A 332 19.50 -2.00 17.21
CA LYS A 332 18.59 -1.14 16.42
C LYS A 332 17.09 -1.40 16.68
N VAL A 333 16.71 -2.56 17.23
CA VAL A 333 15.36 -2.91 17.70
C VAL A 333 15.51 -3.89 18.87
N PRO A 334 15.14 -3.55 20.11
CA PRO A 334 15.24 -4.48 21.23
C PRO A 334 14.21 -5.61 21.05
N ALA A 335 14.67 -6.82 20.74
CA ALA A 335 13.81 -7.99 20.54
C ALA A 335 12.86 -8.22 21.73
N LYS A 336 13.33 -7.90 22.94
CA LYS A 336 12.56 -8.01 24.16
C LYS A 336 11.40 -7.01 24.26
N PHE A 337 11.55 -5.83 23.68
CA PHE A 337 10.49 -4.83 23.60
C PHE A 337 9.33 -5.34 22.75
N VAL A 338 9.66 -5.84 21.55
CA VAL A 338 8.68 -6.40 20.61
C VAL A 338 7.99 -7.63 21.22
N GLU A 339 8.75 -8.52 21.87
CA GLU A 339 8.20 -9.69 22.59
C GLU A 339 7.16 -9.25 23.63
N ASN A 340 7.52 -8.28 24.49
CA ASN A 340 6.63 -7.78 25.54
C ASN A 340 5.40 -7.08 24.95
N ALA A 341 5.54 -6.31 23.86
CA ALA A 341 4.43 -5.64 23.17
C ALA A 341 3.41 -6.62 22.61
N ILE A 342 3.87 -7.63 21.85
CA ILE A 342 3.01 -8.68 21.30
C ILE A 342 2.33 -9.43 22.44
N TYR A 343 3.08 -9.83 23.47
CA TYR A 343 2.55 -10.57 24.60
C TYR A 343 1.47 -9.78 25.36
N GLN A 344 1.74 -8.52 25.72
CA GLN A 344 0.77 -7.64 26.39
C GLN A 344 -0.50 -7.44 25.56
N ARG A 345 -0.35 -7.26 24.23
CA ARG A 345 -1.50 -7.09 23.33
C ARG A 345 -2.39 -8.33 23.27
N LEU A 346 -1.80 -9.53 23.31
CA LEU A 346 -2.53 -10.79 23.32
C LEU A 346 -3.29 -10.99 24.64
N LEU A 347 -2.71 -10.62 25.78
CA LEU A 347 -3.39 -10.72 27.08
C LEU A 347 -4.66 -9.86 27.15
N MET A 348 -4.79 -8.80 26.34
CA MET A 348 -6.03 -8.02 26.28
C MET A 348 -7.21 -8.80 25.70
N ILE A 349 -6.95 -9.89 24.97
CA ILE A 349 -7.98 -10.79 24.41
C ILE A 349 -8.54 -11.74 25.48
N ASP A 350 -7.82 -11.94 26.60
CA ASP A 350 -8.15 -12.95 27.62
C ASP A 350 -9.63 -12.97 28.06
N PRO A 351 -10.29 -11.83 28.34
CA PRO A 351 -11.71 -11.81 28.72
C PRO A 351 -12.67 -12.36 27.65
N TYR A 352 -12.22 -12.40 26.39
CA TYR A 352 -12.99 -12.81 25.21
C TYR A 352 -12.41 -14.06 24.53
N LYS A 353 -11.41 -14.73 25.13
CA LYS A 353 -10.67 -15.84 24.52
C LYS A 353 -11.57 -16.94 23.94
N SER A 354 -12.66 -17.28 24.63
CA SER A 354 -13.64 -18.29 24.20
C SER A 354 -14.43 -17.92 22.94
N THR A 355 -14.61 -16.63 22.68
CA THR A 355 -15.39 -16.12 21.54
C THR A 355 -14.50 -15.52 20.44
N TRP A 356 -13.21 -15.33 20.72
CA TRP A 356 -12.25 -14.73 19.79
C TRP A 356 -12.10 -15.49 18.45
N PRO A 357 -12.18 -16.83 18.36
CA PRO A 357 -12.19 -17.51 17.07
C PRO A 357 -13.29 -16.99 16.11
N LYS A 358 -14.47 -16.65 16.65
CA LYS A 358 -15.56 -16.04 15.87
C LYS A 358 -15.23 -14.61 15.46
N ALA A 359 -14.60 -13.82 16.32
CA ALA A 359 -14.11 -12.49 15.97
C ALA A 359 -13.07 -12.54 14.84
N MET A 360 -12.16 -13.50 14.88
CA MET A 360 -11.17 -13.70 13.80
C MET A 360 -11.85 -14.05 12.49
N ALA A 361 -12.86 -14.95 12.50
CA ALA A 361 -13.62 -15.28 11.30
C ALA A 361 -14.38 -14.08 10.72
N ILE A 362 -14.92 -13.19 11.56
CA ILE A 362 -15.56 -11.95 11.10
C ILE A 362 -14.54 -11.04 10.39
N GLN A 363 -13.32 -10.92 10.92
CA GLN A 363 -12.27 -10.07 10.36
C GLN A 363 -11.77 -10.55 8.98
N THR A 364 -11.90 -11.85 8.66
CA THR A 364 -11.48 -12.41 7.37
C THR A 364 -12.53 -12.28 6.27
N LEU A 365 -13.74 -11.82 6.58
CA LEU A 365 -14.77 -11.58 5.57
C LEU A 365 -14.34 -10.44 4.62
N PRO A 366 -14.55 -10.56 3.30
CA PRO A 366 -14.01 -9.60 2.31
C PRO A 366 -14.32 -8.13 2.59
N ASN A 367 -15.53 -7.83 3.09
CA ASN A 367 -15.95 -6.46 3.41
C ASN A 367 -15.21 -5.87 4.64
N ASN A 368 -14.68 -6.72 5.52
CA ASN A 368 -14.02 -6.34 6.76
C ASN A 368 -12.49 -6.33 6.64
N VAL A 369 -11.93 -7.13 5.71
CA VAL A 369 -10.48 -7.30 5.51
C VAL A 369 -9.73 -5.96 5.41
N PRO A 370 -10.16 -4.97 4.61
CA PRO A 370 -9.41 -3.72 4.48
C PRO A 370 -9.23 -2.99 5.82
N ASN A 371 -10.31 -2.85 6.59
CA ASN A 371 -10.27 -2.15 7.88
C ASN A 371 -9.49 -2.95 8.94
N CYS A 372 -9.65 -4.27 8.97
CA CYS A 372 -8.94 -5.13 9.91
C CYS A 372 -7.43 -5.17 9.62
N LEU A 373 -7.06 -5.21 8.34
CA LEU A 373 -5.67 -5.15 7.90
C LEU A 373 -5.05 -3.80 8.24
N ALA A 374 -5.74 -2.68 7.97
CA ALA A 374 -5.28 -1.35 8.36
C ALA A 374 -5.04 -1.25 9.88
N THR A 375 -5.94 -1.83 10.68
CA THR A 375 -5.81 -1.87 12.15
C THR A 375 -4.60 -2.70 12.60
N LEU A 376 -4.34 -3.83 11.94
CA LEU A 376 -3.17 -4.67 12.21
C LEU A 376 -1.86 -3.97 11.82
N LEU A 377 -1.82 -3.32 10.65
CA LEU A 377 -0.63 -2.60 10.20
C LEU A 377 -0.33 -1.41 11.13
N SER A 378 -1.36 -0.69 11.57
CA SER A 378 -1.21 0.39 12.56
C SER A 378 -0.63 -0.12 13.88
N LEU A 379 -1.11 -1.27 14.39
CA LEU A 379 -0.54 -1.91 15.58
C LEU A 379 0.96 -2.21 15.41
N VAL A 380 1.32 -2.75 14.25
CA VAL A 380 2.69 -3.13 13.95
C VAL A 380 3.58 -1.90 13.84
N ASP A 381 3.09 -0.84 13.18
CA ASP A 381 3.75 0.46 13.10
C ASP A 381 4.01 1.05 14.48
N ASP A 382 3.01 1.04 15.35
CA ASP A 382 3.12 1.53 16.73
C ASP A 382 4.17 0.74 17.52
N ILE A 383 4.17 -0.59 17.43
CA ILE A 383 5.17 -1.45 18.09
C ILE A 383 6.57 -1.13 17.58
N CYS A 384 6.76 -1.04 16.26
CA CYS A 384 8.06 -0.73 15.66
C CYS A 384 8.54 0.67 16.05
N TYR A 385 7.66 1.67 15.99
CA TYR A 385 7.97 3.05 16.37
C TYR A 385 8.41 3.16 17.83
N HIS A 386 7.63 2.57 18.75
CA HIS A 386 7.94 2.61 20.17
C HIS A 386 9.14 1.73 20.57
N SER A 387 9.47 0.71 19.76
CA SER A 387 10.69 -0.08 19.95
C SER A 387 11.97 0.68 19.56
N GLY A 388 11.86 1.84 18.90
CA GLY A 388 13.01 2.63 18.46
C GLY A 388 13.56 2.25 17.09
N ASP A 389 12.79 1.50 16.27
CA ASP A 389 13.19 1.22 14.89
C ASP A 389 13.35 2.53 14.10
N ARG A 390 14.53 2.71 13.50
CA ARG A 390 14.90 3.84 12.62
C ARG A 390 15.22 3.38 11.20
N SER A 391 14.88 2.14 10.85
CA SER A 391 15.06 1.64 9.48
C SER A 391 14.21 2.49 8.52
N VAL A 392 14.74 2.85 7.36
CA VAL A 392 14.00 3.61 6.32
C VAL A 392 13.97 2.89 4.95
N ASP A 393 14.69 1.78 4.82
CA ASP A 393 14.85 1.02 3.56
C ASP A 393 14.04 -0.29 3.56
N PHE A 394 14.34 -1.25 2.67
CA PHE A 394 13.74 -2.61 2.62
C PHE A 394 13.58 -3.30 3.99
N ASN A 395 14.51 -3.04 4.92
CA ASN A 395 14.44 -3.54 6.30
C ASN A 395 13.21 -3.05 7.08
N TRP A 396 12.71 -1.84 6.79
CA TRP A 396 11.46 -1.29 7.35
C TRP A 396 10.26 -2.18 7.01
N TYR A 397 10.14 -2.60 5.74
CA TYR A 397 9.05 -3.46 5.26
C TYR A 397 9.18 -4.88 5.83
N MET A 398 10.37 -5.46 5.76
CA MET A 398 10.61 -6.82 6.27
C MET A 398 10.33 -6.95 7.76
N ARG A 399 10.70 -5.94 8.56
CA ARG A 399 10.39 -5.94 10.01
C ARG A 399 8.89 -5.90 10.27
N ARG A 400 8.13 -5.06 9.55
CA ARG A 400 6.68 -4.93 9.73
C ARG A 400 5.94 -6.19 9.32
N VAL A 401 6.26 -6.74 8.16
CA VAL A 401 5.71 -8.03 7.70
C VAL A 401 6.05 -9.13 8.71
N GLY A 402 7.30 -9.15 9.21
CA GLY A 402 7.74 -10.08 10.25
C GLY A 402 6.91 -9.96 11.53
N VAL A 403 6.79 -8.77 12.11
CA VAL A 403 6.04 -8.53 13.34
C VAL A 403 4.55 -8.83 13.16
N ALA A 404 3.94 -8.46 12.02
CA ALA A 404 2.55 -8.80 11.70
C ALA A 404 2.34 -10.31 11.66
N GLY A 405 3.24 -11.04 11.00
CA GLY A 405 3.21 -12.50 10.91
C GLY A 405 3.37 -13.16 12.27
N ILE A 406 4.33 -12.70 13.09
CA ILE A 406 4.55 -13.19 14.45
C ILE A 406 3.31 -12.95 15.31
N TYR A 407 2.73 -11.75 15.27
CA TYR A 407 1.52 -11.42 16.01
C TYR A 407 0.37 -12.35 15.65
N LYS A 408 0.08 -12.56 14.36
CA LYS A 408 -1.03 -13.44 13.93
C LYS A 408 -0.79 -14.91 14.23
N ALA A 409 0.45 -15.39 14.13
CA ALA A 409 0.80 -16.74 14.53
C ALA A 409 0.65 -16.93 16.05
N ALA A 410 1.11 -15.96 16.83
CA ALA A 410 1.00 -15.98 18.29
C ALA A 410 -0.45 -15.82 18.75
N GLU A 411 -1.28 -15.06 18.04
CA GLU A 411 -2.72 -14.94 18.28
C GLU A 411 -3.41 -16.30 18.14
N LEU A 412 -3.13 -17.06 17.08
CA LEU A 412 -3.66 -18.41 16.90
C LEU A 412 -3.15 -19.37 18.00
N PHE A 413 -1.85 -19.33 18.30
CA PHE A 413 -1.25 -20.17 19.34
C PHE A 413 -1.88 -19.89 20.71
N TYR A 414 -2.04 -18.61 21.06
CA TYR A 414 -2.60 -18.16 22.32
C TYR A 414 -3.98 -18.73 22.58
N LEU A 415 -4.83 -18.86 21.56
CA LEU A 415 -6.18 -19.44 21.69
C LEU A 415 -6.16 -20.90 22.13
N THR A 416 -5.10 -21.63 21.84
CA THR A 416 -4.93 -23.04 22.23
C THR A 416 -4.12 -23.23 23.51
N ASP A 417 -3.52 -22.15 24.02
CA ASP A 417 -2.65 -22.20 25.20
C ASP A 417 -3.45 -22.30 26.50
N SER A 418 -3.17 -23.35 27.26
CA SER A 418 -3.70 -23.63 28.61
C SER A 418 -2.61 -23.64 29.69
N SER A 419 -1.39 -23.22 29.36
CA SER A 419 -0.28 -23.14 30.30
C SER A 419 -0.48 -22.04 31.34
N GLN A 420 0.16 -22.21 32.50
CA GLN A 420 0.13 -21.20 33.57
C GLN A 420 0.69 -19.87 33.08
N ASP A 421 -0.05 -18.79 33.35
CA ASP A 421 0.26 -17.42 32.93
C ASP A 421 0.59 -17.29 31.44
N CYS A 422 0.06 -18.18 30.58
CA CYS A 422 0.32 -18.20 29.13
C CYS A 422 1.82 -18.23 28.77
N ASN A 423 2.64 -18.89 29.60
CA ASN A 423 4.09 -18.95 29.39
C ASN A 423 4.45 -19.66 28.08
N ALA A 424 3.67 -20.65 27.63
CA ALA A 424 3.89 -21.30 26.34
C ALA A 424 3.74 -20.29 25.18
N THR A 425 2.74 -19.42 25.22
CA THR A 425 2.57 -18.32 24.25
C THR A 425 3.78 -17.37 24.26
N ARG A 426 4.26 -16.98 25.46
CA ARG A 426 5.43 -16.11 25.55
C ARG A 426 6.69 -16.74 24.96
N ASN A 427 6.92 -18.02 25.24
CA ASN A 427 8.03 -18.79 24.66
C ASN A 427 7.89 -18.94 23.14
N PHE A 428 6.67 -19.13 22.65
CA PHE A 428 6.38 -19.16 21.22
C PHE A 428 6.75 -17.84 20.55
N ILE A 429 6.32 -16.69 21.10
CA ILE A 429 6.66 -15.36 20.59
C ILE A 429 8.18 -15.17 20.55
N ALA A 430 8.88 -15.45 21.66
CA ALA A 430 10.34 -15.32 21.74
C ALA A 430 11.06 -16.20 20.70
N SER A 431 10.57 -17.41 20.47
CA SER A 431 11.07 -18.33 19.44
C SER A 431 10.87 -17.76 18.03
N ARG A 432 9.68 -17.24 17.73
CA ARG A 432 9.36 -16.64 16.44
C ARG A 432 10.17 -15.36 16.16
N ILE A 433 10.43 -14.54 17.17
CA ILE A 433 11.30 -13.36 17.05
C ILE A 433 12.75 -13.77 16.75
N ARG A 434 13.27 -14.78 17.44
CA ARG A 434 14.61 -15.32 17.18
C ARG A 434 14.74 -15.83 15.74
N ASP A 435 13.75 -16.56 15.25
CA ASP A 435 13.72 -17.05 13.87
C ASP A 435 13.74 -15.89 12.87
N ALA A 436 12.98 -14.82 13.12
CA ALA A 436 12.99 -13.63 12.27
C ALA A 436 14.36 -12.91 12.27
N GLN A 437 15.06 -12.84 13.41
CA GLN A 437 16.41 -12.27 13.49
C GLN A 437 17.43 -13.10 12.70
N LEU A 438 17.32 -14.43 12.73
CA LEU A 438 18.17 -15.33 11.94
C LEU A 438 17.95 -15.12 10.44
N ILE A 439 16.69 -15.01 10.02
CA ILE A 439 16.33 -14.72 8.63
C ILE A 439 16.90 -13.36 8.20
N GLN A 440 16.71 -12.32 9.01
CA GLN A 440 17.24 -10.99 8.72
C GLN A 440 18.77 -10.99 8.62
N THR A 441 19.45 -11.73 9.50
CA THR A 441 20.91 -11.87 9.46
C THR A 441 21.36 -12.59 8.19
N ALA A 442 20.65 -13.63 7.78
CA ALA A 442 20.93 -14.37 6.54
C ALA A 442 20.68 -13.52 5.28
N LEU A 443 19.72 -12.60 5.30
CA LEU A 443 19.46 -11.66 4.21
C LEU A 443 20.48 -10.51 4.16
N ASN A 444 21.04 -10.11 5.30
CA ASN A 444 22.05 -9.06 5.41
C ASN A 444 23.48 -9.54 5.07
N LEU A 445 23.80 -10.81 5.33
CA LEU A 445 24.96 -11.48 4.74
C LEU A 445 24.70 -11.55 3.24
N SER A 446 25.62 -11.04 2.42
CA SER A 446 25.39 -10.75 1.00
C SER A 446 24.51 -11.81 0.30
N PRO A 447 23.54 -11.39 -0.54
CA PRO A 447 22.66 -12.33 -1.25
C PRO A 447 23.41 -13.31 -2.18
N VAL A 448 24.71 -13.09 -2.39
CA VAL A 448 25.64 -13.94 -3.14
C VAL A 448 26.30 -15.03 -2.25
N ALA A 449 26.47 -14.78 -0.95
CA ALA A 449 27.06 -15.75 0.00
C ALA A 449 26.00 -16.62 0.71
N ALA A 450 24.74 -16.19 0.74
CA ALA A 450 23.65 -17.02 1.23
C ALA A 450 23.35 -18.15 0.23
N ALA A 451 23.75 -19.38 0.57
CA ALA A 451 23.46 -20.55 -0.24
C ALA A 451 21.95 -20.67 -0.54
N PRO A 452 21.52 -21.15 -1.72
CA PRO A 452 20.10 -21.35 -2.05
C PRO A 452 19.34 -22.17 -1.00
N GLN A 453 20.04 -23.05 -0.29
CA GLN A 453 19.51 -23.87 0.80
C GLN A 453 19.18 -23.06 2.07
N THR A 454 19.98 -22.04 2.44
CA THR A 454 19.70 -21.18 3.60
C THR A 454 18.54 -20.24 3.34
N LEU A 455 18.41 -19.71 2.11
CA LEU A 455 17.24 -18.93 1.68
C LEU A 455 15.98 -19.78 1.59
N THR A 456 16.08 -21.03 1.09
CA THR A 456 14.95 -21.97 1.05
C THR A 456 14.51 -22.36 2.46
N ALA A 457 15.46 -22.55 3.39
CA ALA A 457 15.19 -22.80 4.80
C ALA A 457 14.55 -21.58 5.49
N ALA A 458 15.07 -20.37 5.25
CA ALA A 458 14.46 -19.13 5.73
C ALA A 458 13.03 -18.95 5.21
N PHE A 459 12.80 -19.24 3.93
CA PHE A 459 11.48 -19.15 3.29
C PHE A 459 10.51 -20.23 3.78
N THR A 460 10.95 -21.47 3.95
CA THR A 460 10.11 -22.54 4.52
C THR A 460 9.81 -22.27 5.99
N THR A 461 10.76 -21.73 6.76
CA THR A 461 10.52 -21.26 8.13
C THR A 461 9.54 -20.10 8.15
N ALA A 462 9.66 -19.10 7.28
CA ALA A 462 8.69 -18.01 7.14
C ALA A 462 7.29 -18.54 6.76
N LYS A 463 7.21 -19.48 5.82
CA LYS A 463 5.94 -20.14 5.43
C LYS A 463 5.31 -20.93 6.57
N ASN A 464 6.13 -21.62 7.37
CA ASN A 464 5.71 -22.35 8.57
C ASN A 464 5.28 -21.38 9.69
N MET A 465 5.97 -20.24 9.85
CA MET A 465 5.62 -19.16 10.77
C MET A 465 4.26 -18.54 10.43
N LEU A 466 3.97 -18.37 9.15
CA LEU A 466 2.70 -17.82 8.66
C LEU A 466 1.56 -18.84 8.63
N GLY A 467 1.78 -20.08 9.09
CA GLY A 467 0.73 -21.11 9.16
C GLY A 467 0.25 -21.66 7.81
N ILE A 468 0.90 -21.31 6.69
CA ILE A 468 0.45 -21.64 5.32
C ILE A 468 0.49 -23.16 5.04
N ASN A 469 1.19 -23.96 5.86
CA ASN A 469 1.23 -25.42 5.74
C ASN A 469 0.16 -26.17 6.57
N THR A 470 -0.75 -25.46 7.26
CA THR A 470 -1.80 -26.10 8.10
C THR A 470 -3.14 -26.30 7.40
N LEU A 471 -3.28 -25.84 6.15
CA LEU A 471 -4.42 -26.16 5.29
C LEU A 471 -4.04 -27.34 4.39
N LYS A 472 -4.28 -28.55 4.89
CA LYS A 472 -4.39 -29.77 4.07
C LYS A 472 -5.79 -30.33 4.19
#